data_AF-A0AAN5T2I6-F1
#
_entry.id   AF-A0AAN5T2I6-F1
#
_cell.length_a   1.000
_cell.length_b   1.000
_cell.length_c   1.000
_cell.angle_alpha   90.00
_cell.angle_beta   90.00
_cell.angle_gamma   90.00
#
_symmetry.space_group_name_H-M   'P 1'
#
loop_
_entity.id
_entity.type
_entity.pdbx_description
1 polymer ?
#
loop_
_entity_poly.entity_id
_entity_poly.type
_entity_poly.pdbx_seq_one_letter_code
_entity_poly.pdbx_strand_id
1 'polypeptide(L)'
;RWCLWLAALSTIATVSAGFYAFYTVKHGAMAHAVKVIHRNWALATASAIVLVAFWMVWRYIKHQKPTLVFLMALLFVQVLLLTTAWYGAELVYRHGYGVLPVTAEKTVSPH
;
A
#
# COMPACT_ATOMS: atom_id res chain seq x y z
N ARG A 1 -19.45 0.19 10.40
CA ARG A 1 -19.69 -0.66 9.21
C ARG A 1 -19.30 0.06 7.92
N TRP A 2 -19.75 1.30 7.73
CA TRP A 2 -19.33 2.19 6.64
C TRP A 2 -17.81 2.24 6.42
N CYS A 3 -17.02 2.35 7.50
CA CYS A 3 -15.56 2.43 7.44
C CYS A 3 -14.88 1.24 6.74
N LEU A 4 -15.48 0.03 6.76
CA LEU A 4 -14.86 -1.16 6.17
C LEU A 4 -15.12 -1.26 4.66
N TRP A 5 -16.34 -0.92 4.23
CA TRP A 5 -16.63 -0.79 2.80
C TRP A 5 -15.83 0.35 2.20
N LEU A 6 -15.70 1.47 2.91
CA LEU A 6 -14.79 2.56 2.56
C LEU A 6 -13.35 2.06 2.47
N ALA A 7 -12.84 1.35 3.48
CA ALA A 7 -11.47 0.83 3.45
C ALA A 7 -11.23 -0.12 2.26
N ALA A 8 -12.17 -1.02 1.96
CA ALA A 8 -12.05 -1.95 0.84
C ALA A 8 -12.07 -1.21 -0.52
N LEU A 9 -13.04 -0.31 -0.72
CA LEU A 9 -13.15 0.48 -1.95
C LEU A 9 -11.96 1.42 -2.14
N SER A 10 -11.52 2.11 -1.08
CA SER A 10 -10.32 2.93 -1.09
C SER A 10 -9.09 2.09 -1.42
N THR A 11 -8.96 0.88 -0.86
CA THR A 11 -7.83 -0.01 -1.17
C THR A 11 -7.80 -0.37 -2.65
N ILE A 12 -8.95 -0.71 -3.25
CA ILE A 12 -9.05 -1.02 -4.69
C ILE A 12 -8.64 0.20 -5.53
N ALA A 13 -9.17 1.38 -5.20
CA ALA A 13 -8.85 2.61 -5.91
C ALA A 13 -7.35 2.95 -5.80
N THR A 14 -6.77 2.86 -4.59
CA THR A 14 -5.36 3.14 -4.33
C THR A 14 -4.44 2.17 -5.07
N VAL A 15 -4.72 0.86 -5.03
CA VAL A 15 -3.92 -0.13 -5.75
C VAL A 15 -3.99 0.09 -7.26
N SER A 16 -5.18 0.39 -7.79
CA SER A 16 -5.37 0.67 -9.22
C SER A 16 -4.60 1.91 -9.67
N ALA A 17 -4.68 3.00 -8.90
CA ALA A 17 -3.90 4.21 -9.16
C ALA A 17 -2.38 3.94 -9.06
N GLY A 18 -1.95 3.14 -8.09
CA GLY A 18 -0.56 2.71 -7.94
C GLY A 18 -0.05 1.94 -9.17
N PHE A 19 -0.85 1.01 -9.71
CA PHE A 19 -0.50 0.31 -10.96
C PHE A 19 -0.46 1.24 -12.16
N TYR A 20 -1.43 2.15 -12.29
CA TYR A 20 -1.40 3.15 -13.36
C TYR A 20 -0.09 3.95 -13.33
N ALA A 21 0.32 4.45 -12.15
CA ALA A 21 1.58 5.16 -11.97
C ALA A 21 2.82 4.26 -12.21
N PHE A 22 2.75 2.98 -11.83
CA PHE A 22 3.83 2.01 -12.02
C PHE A 22 4.19 1.81 -13.50
N TYR A 23 3.19 1.84 -14.39
CA TYR A 23 3.35 1.61 -15.83
C TYR A 23 3.53 2.87 -16.68
N THR A 24 3.16 4.06 -16.17
CA THR A 24 3.10 5.29 -16.98
C THR A 24 4.19 6.31 -16.65
N VAL A 25 4.64 6.38 -15.40
CA VAL A 25 5.68 7.33 -14.98
C VAL A 25 7.04 6.81 -15.47
N LYS A 26 7.93 7.68 -15.96
CA LYS A 26 9.32 7.34 -16.31
C LYS A 26 10.26 7.73 -15.16
N HIS A 27 11.28 6.93 -14.87
CA HIS A 27 12.19 7.11 -13.72
C HIS A 27 13.46 6.26 -13.91
N GLY A 28 14.52 6.56 -13.17
CA GLY A 28 15.80 5.87 -13.22
C GLY A 28 15.85 4.54 -12.46
N ALA A 29 17.00 3.86 -12.57
CA ALA A 29 17.16 2.47 -12.11
C ALA A 29 17.12 2.31 -10.57
N MET A 30 17.58 3.31 -9.82
CA MET A 30 17.54 3.30 -8.34
C MET A 30 16.10 3.39 -7.83
N ALA A 31 15.30 4.31 -8.41
CA ALA A 31 13.86 4.39 -8.14
C ALA A 31 13.10 3.11 -8.56
N HIS A 32 13.64 2.33 -9.51
CA HIS A 32 13.03 1.06 -9.95
C HIS A 32 13.08 -0.06 -8.90
N ALA A 33 14.14 -0.16 -8.09
CA ALA A 33 14.20 -1.18 -7.04
C ALA A 33 13.20 -0.88 -5.90
N VAL A 34 13.17 0.37 -5.44
CA VAL A 34 12.34 0.80 -4.32
C VAL A 34 10.84 0.75 -4.66
N LYS A 35 10.45 1.10 -5.90
CA LYS A 35 9.04 0.98 -6.33
C LYS A 35 8.52 -0.46 -6.30
N VAL A 36 9.38 -1.46 -6.59
CA VAL A 36 8.99 -2.87 -6.57
C VAL A 36 8.78 -3.34 -5.13
N ILE A 37 9.64 -2.89 -4.19
CA ILE A 37 9.46 -3.16 -2.76
C ILE A 37 8.14 -2.57 -2.28
N HIS A 38 7.89 -1.28 -2.55
CA HIS A 38 6.62 -0.64 -2.19
C HIS A 38 5.41 -1.40 -2.77
N ARG A 39 5.45 -1.76 -4.06
CA ARG A 39 4.37 -2.51 -4.72
C ARG A 39 4.12 -3.85 -4.04
N ASN A 40 5.16 -4.62 -3.72
CA ASN A 40 5.00 -5.92 -3.09
C ASN A 40 4.37 -5.80 -1.69
N TRP A 41 4.80 -4.81 -0.90
CA TRP A 41 4.13 -4.49 0.37
C TRP A 41 2.69 -4.04 0.18
N ALA A 42 2.41 -3.21 -0.82
CA ALA A 42 1.06 -2.74 -1.12
C ALA A 42 0.12 -3.90 -1.48
N LEU A 43 0.58 -4.87 -2.27
CA LEU A 43 -0.20 -6.06 -2.61
C LEU A 43 -0.45 -6.96 -1.39
N ALA A 44 0.58 -7.21 -0.58
CA ALA A 44 0.44 -7.99 0.64
C ALA A 44 -0.55 -7.34 1.63
N THR A 45 -0.43 -6.02 1.84
CA THR A 45 -1.33 -5.24 2.69
C THR A 45 -2.76 -5.24 2.13
N ALA A 46 -2.94 -5.03 0.82
CA ALA A 46 -4.24 -5.05 0.19
C ALA A 46 -4.93 -6.41 0.34
N SER A 47 -4.20 -7.50 0.13
CA SER A 47 -4.72 -8.86 0.38
C SER A 47 -5.13 -9.05 1.84
N ALA A 48 -4.32 -8.60 2.81
CA ALA A 48 -4.65 -8.69 4.22
C ALA A 48 -5.91 -7.88 4.59
N ILE A 49 -6.06 -6.66 4.05
CA ILE A 49 -7.26 -5.83 4.22
C ILE A 49 -8.51 -6.55 3.68
N VAL A 50 -8.41 -7.11 2.47
CA VAL A 50 -9.52 -7.84 1.84
C VAL A 50 -9.91 -9.07 2.67
N LEU A 51 -8.94 -9.86 3.13
CA LEU A 51 -9.19 -11.02 3.99
C LEU A 51 -9.87 -10.63 5.32
N VAL A 52 -9.39 -9.59 5.99
CA VAL A 52 -10.00 -9.10 7.24
C VAL A 52 -11.38 -8.51 7.00
N ALA A 53 -11.62 -7.84 5.88
CA ALA A 53 -12.94 -7.36 5.50
C ALA A 53 -13.93 -8.51 5.30
N PHE A 54 -13.54 -9.57 4.56
CA PHE A 54 -14.34 -10.78 4.43
C PHE A 54 -14.58 -11.47 5.77
N TRP A 55 -13.55 -11.56 6.62
CA TRP A 55 -13.67 -12.16 7.95
C TRP A 55 -14.69 -11.39 8.82
N MET A 56 -14.66 -10.06 8.77
CA MET A 56 -15.64 -9.24 9.46
C MET A 56 -17.07 -9.45 8.94
N VAL A 57 -17.27 -9.50 7.62
CA VAL A 57 -18.59 -9.77 7.03
C VAL A 57 -19.11 -11.12 7.48
N TRP A 58 -18.28 -12.17 7.46
CA TRP A 58 -18.66 -13.49 7.94
C TRP A 58 -19.04 -13.49 9.42
N ARG A 59 -18.23 -12.86 10.29
CA ARG A 59 -18.56 -12.71 11.72
C ARG A 59 -19.85 -11.95 11.96
N TYR A 60 -20.12 -10.94 11.13
CA TYR A 60 -21.34 -10.17 11.19
C TYR A 60 -22.56 -11.03 10.87
N ILE A 61 -22.53 -11.78 9.76
CA ILE A 61 -23.61 -12.71 9.37
C ILE A 61 -23.86 -13.75 10.46
N LYS A 62 -22.81 -14.17 11.17
CA LYS A 62 -22.89 -15.12 12.28
C LYS A 62 -23.18 -14.48 13.65
N HIS A 63 -23.48 -13.17 13.70
CA HIS A 63 -23.75 -12.41 14.93
C HIS A 63 -22.68 -12.59 16.04
N GLN A 64 -21.43 -12.79 15.66
CA GLN A 64 -20.33 -12.98 16.61
C GLN A 64 -19.93 -11.66 17.26
N LYS A 65 -19.62 -11.70 18.56
CA LYS A 65 -19.02 -10.57 19.27
C LYS A 65 -17.56 -10.37 18.81
N PRO A 66 -17.03 -9.13 18.82
CA PRO A 66 -15.61 -8.89 18.59
C PRO A 66 -14.76 -9.70 19.57
N THR A 67 -13.69 -10.31 19.07
CA THR A 67 -12.75 -11.11 19.87
C THR A 67 -11.38 -10.44 19.89
N LEU A 68 -10.58 -10.74 20.91
CA LEU A 68 -9.20 -10.25 20.98
C LEU A 68 -8.39 -10.62 19.73
N VAL A 69 -8.59 -11.85 19.21
CA VAL A 69 -7.96 -12.31 17.97
C VAL A 69 -8.29 -11.40 16.79
N PHE A 70 -9.56 -10.99 16.67
CA PHE A 70 -9.98 -10.07 15.62
C PHE A 70 -9.34 -8.68 15.76
N LEU A 71 -9.22 -8.18 16.99
CA LEU A 71 -8.55 -6.90 17.26
C LEU A 71 -7.05 -6.97 16.95
N MET A 72 -6.38 -8.08 17.28
CA MET A 72 -4.97 -8.30 16.92
C MET A 72 -4.78 -8.37 15.40
N ALA A 73 -5.70 -8.99 14.66
CA ALA A 73 -5.67 -9.00 13.21
C ALA A 73 -5.80 -7.59 12.62
N LEU A 74 -6.68 -6.75 13.16
CA LEU A 74 -6.80 -5.34 12.75
C LEU A 74 -5.52 -4.55 13.03
N LEU A 75 -4.92 -4.73 14.22
CA LEU A 75 -3.65 -4.09 14.57
C LEU A 75 -2.52 -4.53 13.63
N PHE A 76 -2.47 -5.81 13.29
CA PHE A 76 -1.50 -6.35 12.34
C PHE A 76 -1.65 -5.72 10.94
N VAL A 77 -2.89 -5.62 10.44
CA VAL A 77 -3.17 -4.92 9.17
C VAL A 77 -2.75 -3.45 9.24
N GLN A 78 -2.91 -2.79 10.39
CA GLN A 78 -2.49 -1.41 10.56
C GLN A 78 -0.96 -1.25 10.46
N VAL A 79 -0.19 -2.16 11.05
CA VAL A 79 1.28 -2.17 10.94
C VAL A 79 1.73 -2.42 9.51
N LEU A 80 1.08 -3.36 8.82
CA LEU A 80 1.30 -3.61 7.38
C LEU A 80 1.07 -2.34 6.56
N LEU A 81 -0.04 -1.64 6.80
CA LEU A 81 -0.39 -0.41 6.10
C LEU A 81 0.63 0.71 6.34
N LEU A 82 1.08 0.90 7.58
CA LEU A 82 2.11 1.90 7.91
C LEU A 82 3.46 1.56 7.27
N THR A 83 3.80 0.27 7.18
CA THR A 83 5.01 -0.18 6.50
C THR A 83 4.94 0.09 4.99
N THR A 84 3.79 -0.19 4.36
CA THR A 84 3.54 0.18 2.95
C THR A 84 3.66 1.69 2.75
N ALA A 85 3.09 2.49 3.66
CA ALA A 85 3.14 3.95 3.62
C ALA A 85 4.58 4.47 3.75
N TRP A 86 5.40 3.87 4.62
CA TRP A 86 6.81 4.20 4.77
C TRP A 86 7.57 4.06 3.46
N TYR A 87 7.46 2.90 2.79
CA TYR A 87 8.11 2.70 1.49
C TYR A 87 7.56 3.65 0.40
N GLY A 88 6.28 4.02 0.48
CA GLY A 88 5.69 4.99 -0.43
C GLY A 88 6.26 6.40 -0.23
N ALA A 89 6.41 6.82 1.03
CA ALA A 89 7.03 8.08 1.39
C ALA A 89 8.51 8.12 0.99
N GLU A 90 9.25 7.03 1.23
CA GLU A 90 10.65 6.92 0.80
C GLU A 90 10.79 6.99 -0.73
N LEU A 91 9.86 6.40 -1.48
CA LEU A 91 9.86 6.49 -2.94
C LEU A 91 9.71 7.94 -3.43
N VAL A 92 8.84 8.73 -2.81
CA VAL A 92 8.58 10.13 -3.22
C VAL A 92 9.62 11.09 -2.67
N TYR A 93 9.87 11.08 -1.36
CA TYR A 93 10.69 12.10 -0.69
C TYR A 93 12.19 11.84 -0.77
N ARG A 94 12.61 10.56 -0.77
CA ARG A 94 14.04 10.22 -0.86
C ARG A 94 14.50 10.03 -2.30
N HIS A 95 13.65 9.46 -3.16
CA HIS A 95 14.02 9.13 -4.54
C HIS A 95 13.35 10.04 -5.59
N GLY A 96 12.51 11.00 -5.18
CA GLY A 96 11.92 11.98 -6.09
C GLY A 96 10.95 11.39 -7.11
N TYR A 97 10.41 10.20 -6.88
CA TYR A 97 9.54 9.51 -7.83
C TYR A 97 8.28 10.33 -8.15
N GLY A 98 8.06 10.61 -9.44
CA GLY A 98 6.92 11.41 -9.89
C GLY A 98 7.06 12.92 -9.68
N VAL A 99 8.18 13.38 -9.11
CA VAL A 99 8.49 14.80 -8.89
C VAL A 99 9.69 15.24 -9.74
N LEU A 100 10.79 14.48 -9.70
CA LEU A 100 12.00 14.80 -10.44
C LEU A 100 11.91 14.27 -11.88
N PRO A 101 12.28 15.08 -12.89
CA PRO A 101 12.44 14.57 -14.25
C PRO A 101 13.62 13.59 -14.31
N VAL A 102 13.50 12.57 -15.16
CA VAL A 102 14.50 11.48 -15.31
C VAL A 102 15.94 11.99 -15.49
N THR A 103 16.10 13.16 -16.12
CA THR A 103 17.42 13.79 -16.34
C THR A 103 18.08 14.29 -15.05
N ALA A 104 17.29 14.73 -14.05
CA ALA A 104 17.81 15.20 -12.77
C ALA A 104 18.30 14.06 -11.87
N GLU A 105 17.76 12.85 -12.02
CA GLU A 105 18.23 11.66 -11.29
C GLU A 105 19.66 11.27 -11.71
N LYS A 106 20.02 11.46 -12.99
CA LYS A 106 21.37 11.19 -13.51
C LYS A 106 22.45 12.14 -12.98
N THR A 107 22.10 13.33 -12.53
CA THR A 107 23.07 14.34 -12.07
C THR A 107 23.36 14.29 -10.57
N VAL A 108 22.51 13.63 -9.77
CA VAL A 108 22.67 13.57 -8.30
C VAL A 108 23.45 12.33 -7.84
N SER A 109 23.67 11.34 -8.71
CA SER A 109 24.51 10.15 -8.41
C SER A 109 25.67 10.04 -9.41
N PRO A 110 26.85 10.61 -9.10
CA PRO A 110 28.07 10.41 -9.89
C PRO A 110 28.84 9.12 -9.50
N HIS A 111 28.20 8.17 -8.83
CA HIS A 111 28.79 6.89 -8.43
C HIS A 111 28.00 5.72 -8.99
#